data_AF-Q5B687-F1
#
_entry.id   AF-Q5B687-F1
#
_cell.length_a   1.000
_cell.length_b   1.000
_cell.length_c   1.000
_cell.angle_alpha   90.00
_cell.angle_beta   90.00
_cell.angle_gamma   90.00
#
_symmetry.space_group_name_H-M   'P 1'
#
loop_
_entity.id
_entity.type
_entity.pdbx_description
1 polymer ?
#
loop_
_entity_poly.entity_id
_entity_poly.type
_entity_poly.pdbx_seq_one_letter_code
_entity_poly.pdbx_strand_id
1 'polypeptide(L)'
;MGDSGSGVHLSSIPLAPDLPLSSADPEEISVLVTGFGPFKSNVVNASYLIASALPPSISLPTDTPGGTTAIRRIAIHVHPSPISVAYSAVRTTIPYIMEEYVKTHGRHPDIVIHMGIAATRSYYSIETKAHRDAYNMPDNLGRAGYEDGEKLWKEKTLPHVLTAGRSDPAREPVVKLDLTPSRTNLNPHPPDSEFLKTWQAFAPAGADIRISGDAGRYLCEFIFYTSLSLALREGRDRNVAFFHVPSSCRDVDVATGKEVAIALIKALVSRWVDAKVYEHDWA
;
A
#
# COMPACT_ATOMS: atom_id res chain seq x y z
N MET A 1 19.11 -17.18 68.50
CA MET A 1 19.98 -15.99 68.61
C MET A 1 21.15 -16.20 67.66
N GLY A 2 21.32 -15.34 66.64
CA GLY A 2 22.44 -15.35 65.66
C GLY A 2 22.45 -16.59 64.75
N ASP A 3 22.79 -16.54 63.47
CA ASP A 3 23.55 -15.54 62.72
C ASP A 3 23.15 -15.60 61.25
N SER A 4 23.37 -14.50 60.56
CA SER A 4 22.83 -14.16 59.24
C SER A 4 23.64 -14.81 58.12
N GLY A 5 22.98 -15.62 57.28
CA GLY A 5 23.59 -16.23 56.10
C GLY A 5 23.62 -15.28 54.90
N SER A 6 24.83 -14.80 54.59
CA SER A 6 25.40 -14.58 53.26
C SER A 6 24.51 -13.99 52.16
N GLY A 7 24.63 -12.67 51.98
CA GLY A 7 24.11 -11.97 50.81
C GLY A 7 24.66 -12.52 49.50
N VAL A 8 23.77 -12.99 48.63
CA VAL A 8 24.09 -13.33 47.26
C VAL A 8 24.16 -12.02 46.49
N HIS A 9 25.37 -11.64 46.08
CA HIS A 9 25.62 -10.47 45.25
C HIS A 9 25.02 -10.72 43.86
N LEU A 10 23.77 -10.32 43.66
CA LEU A 10 23.16 -10.18 42.34
C LEU A 10 23.96 -9.14 41.57
N SER A 11 24.89 -9.61 40.76
CA SER A 11 25.56 -8.82 39.74
C SER A 11 24.47 -8.28 38.80
N SER A 12 24.21 -6.98 38.93
CA SER A 12 23.39 -6.20 38.02
C SER A 12 23.99 -6.33 36.63
N ILE A 13 23.38 -7.16 35.79
CA ILE A 13 23.59 -7.13 34.35
C ILE A 13 23.23 -5.72 33.89
N PRO A 14 24.14 -4.96 33.26
CA PRO A 14 23.77 -3.67 32.68
C PRO A 14 22.69 -3.93 31.65
N LEU A 15 21.51 -3.31 31.84
CA LEU A 15 20.50 -3.20 30.79
C LEU A 15 21.22 -2.68 29.54
N ALA A 16 21.05 -3.41 28.44
CA ALA A 16 21.52 -2.96 27.14
C ALA A 16 21.00 -1.53 26.91
N PRO A 17 21.86 -0.61 26.43
CA PRO A 17 21.42 0.74 26.12
C PRO A 17 20.30 0.66 25.08
N ASP A 18 19.26 1.45 25.34
CA ASP A 18 18.17 1.84 24.46
C ASP A 18 18.31 1.38 23.01
N LEU A 19 17.31 0.60 22.56
CA LEU A 19 17.01 0.45 21.15
C LEU A 19 17.08 1.85 20.51
N PRO A 20 17.87 2.06 19.44
CA PRO A 20 17.74 3.30 18.71
C PRO A 20 16.30 3.35 18.20
N LEU A 21 15.51 4.28 18.74
CA LEU A 21 14.44 4.92 18.01
C LEU A 21 15.07 5.33 16.69
N SER A 22 14.93 4.49 15.67
CA SER A 22 15.43 4.78 14.35
C SER A 22 14.79 6.09 13.97
N SER A 23 15.56 7.18 14.01
CA SER A 23 15.25 8.38 13.27
C SER A 23 15.20 7.92 11.83
N ALA A 24 14.00 7.54 11.37
CA ALA A 24 13.78 7.19 9.97
C ALA A 24 14.42 8.32 9.17
N ASP A 25 15.37 7.97 8.30
CA ASP A 25 16.03 8.94 7.44
C ASP A 25 14.90 9.75 6.78
N PRO A 26 14.86 11.09 6.92
CA PRO A 26 13.80 11.90 6.35
C PRO A 26 13.71 11.75 4.81
N GLU A 27 14.72 11.16 4.16
CA GLU A 27 14.69 10.80 2.74
C GLU A 27 14.21 9.37 2.42
N GLU A 28 14.04 8.51 3.44
CA GLU A 28 13.53 7.15 3.27
C GLU A 28 12.03 7.14 2.92
N ILE A 29 11.70 6.43 1.84
CA ILE A 29 10.32 6.24 1.38
C ILE A 29 9.75 4.99 2.00
N SER A 30 8.58 5.11 2.60
CA SER A 30 7.89 4.02 3.28
C SER A 30 6.68 3.54 2.47
N VAL A 31 6.62 2.22 2.25
CA VAL A 31 5.58 1.58 1.45
C VAL A 31 4.86 0.54 2.29
N LEU A 32 3.56 0.75 2.53
CA LEU A 32 2.70 -0.23 3.19
C LEU A 32 2.12 -1.19 2.14
N VAL A 33 2.26 -2.50 2.36
CA VAL A 33 1.77 -3.54 1.45
C VAL A 33 0.79 -4.47 2.17
N THR A 34 -0.31 -4.81 1.50
CA THR A 34 -1.27 -5.81 1.99
C THR A 34 -1.57 -6.84 0.90
N GLY A 35 -1.96 -8.04 1.28
CA GLY A 35 -2.50 -9.06 0.39
C GLY A 35 -3.72 -9.73 0.99
N PHE A 36 -4.55 -10.36 0.17
CA PHE A 36 -5.75 -11.05 0.62
C PHE A 36 -5.45 -12.49 1.08
N GLY A 37 -6.30 -12.98 1.98
CA GLY A 37 -6.32 -14.37 2.42
C GLY A 37 -7.14 -15.29 1.52
N PRO A 38 -7.43 -16.50 2.03
CA PRO A 38 -8.18 -17.52 1.28
C PRO A 38 -9.58 -17.06 0.86
N PHE A 39 -10.03 -17.54 -0.32
CA PHE A 39 -11.38 -17.31 -0.83
C PHE A 39 -11.85 -18.43 -1.75
N LYS A 40 -13.06 -18.97 -1.49
CA LYS A 40 -13.63 -20.13 -2.20
C LYS A 40 -12.62 -21.29 -2.26
N SER A 41 -12.27 -21.75 -3.46
CA SER A 41 -11.32 -22.85 -3.69
C SER A 41 -9.85 -22.44 -3.52
N ASN A 42 -9.55 -21.14 -3.41
CA ASN A 42 -8.20 -20.65 -3.19
C ASN A 42 -7.90 -20.72 -1.68
N VAL A 43 -7.46 -21.88 -1.22
CA VAL A 43 -7.04 -22.11 0.18
C VAL A 43 -5.74 -21.37 0.53
N VAL A 44 -4.98 -20.96 -0.49
CA VAL A 44 -3.83 -20.08 -0.42
C VAL A 44 -4.00 -19.00 -1.47
N ASN A 45 -3.58 -17.77 -1.18
CA ASN A 45 -3.77 -16.62 -2.06
C ASN A 45 -2.42 -16.02 -2.45
N ALA A 46 -2.13 -16.04 -3.76
CA ALA A 46 -0.86 -15.59 -4.32
C ALA A 46 -0.54 -14.13 -3.96
N SER A 47 -1.56 -13.27 -3.79
CA SER A 47 -1.33 -11.87 -3.42
C SER A 47 -0.63 -11.70 -2.08
N TYR A 48 -1.04 -12.46 -1.06
CA TYR A 48 -0.39 -12.42 0.25
C TYR A 48 0.95 -13.17 0.24
N LEU A 49 1.07 -14.29 -0.48
CA LEU A 49 2.37 -14.96 -0.63
C LEU A 49 3.43 -14.05 -1.25
N ILE A 50 3.08 -13.34 -2.33
CA ILE A 50 3.98 -12.39 -2.99
C ILE A 50 4.31 -11.23 -2.06
N ALA A 51 3.31 -10.65 -1.38
CA ALA A 51 3.53 -9.57 -0.42
C ALA A 51 4.49 -10.00 0.70
N SER A 52 4.28 -11.16 1.32
CA SER A 52 5.13 -11.70 2.39
C SER A 52 6.54 -12.07 1.92
N ALA A 53 6.74 -12.30 0.62
CA ALA A 53 8.06 -12.59 0.05
C ALA A 53 8.88 -11.31 -0.25
N LEU A 54 8.29 -10.11 -0.14
CA LEU A 54 9.00 -8.87 -0.37
C LEU A 54 10.11 -8.67 0.69
N PRO A 55 11.29 -8.16 0.29
CA PRO A 55 12.33 -7.79 1.25
C PRO A 55 11.86 -6.59 2.10
N PRO A 56 12.38 -6.43 3.33
CA PRO A 56 11.99 -5.32 4.21
C PRO A 56 12.45 -3.95 3.69
N SER A 57 13.39 -3.92 2.75
CA SER A 57 13.81 -2.69 2.07
C SER A 57 14.42 -2.97 0.71
N ILE A 58 14.32 -2.01 -0.20
CA ILE A 58 15.01 -2.01 -1.50
C ILE A 58 15.71 -0.68 -1.74
N SER A 59 16.64 -0.67 -2.70
CA SER A 59 17.36 0.52 -3.13
C SER A 59 16.97 0.92 -4.55
N LEU A 60 16.87 2.23 -4.79
CA LEU A 60 16.56 2.83 -6.07
C LEU A 60 17.61 3.91 -6.41
N PRO A 61 18.34 3.79 -7.52
CA PRO A 61 19.17 4.89 -8.01
C PRO A 61 18.29 6.08 -8.40
N THR A 62 18.65 7.28 -7.94
CA THR A 62 17.93 8.52 -8.22
C THR A 62 18.91 9.59 -8.67
N ASP A 63 18.58 10.30 -9.75
CA ASP A 63 19.38 11.42 -10.21
C ASP A 63 19.15 12.63 -9.31
N THR A 64 20.23 13.17 -8.74
CA THR A 64 20.13 14.44 -8.00
C THR A 64 20.22 15.63 -8.96
N PRO A 65 19.70 16.81 -8.58
CA PRO A 65 19.83 18.04 -9.37
C PRO A 65 21.29 18.40 -9.72
N GLY A 66 22.27 17.92 -8.96
CA GLY A 66 23.70 18.13 -9.19
C GLY A 66 24.38 17.13 -10.14
N GLY A 67 23.63 16.21 -10.75
CA GLY A 67 24.17 15.21 -11.69
C GLY A 67 24.89 14.04 -11.01
N THR A 68 24.84 13.94 -9.68
CA THR A 68 25.33 12.76 -8.95
C THR A 68 24.19 11.77 -8.72
N THR A 69 24.46 10.49 -8.90
CA THR A 69 23.49 9.42 -8.60
C THR A 69 23.47 9.19 -7.09
N ALA A 70 22.33 9.46 -6.46
CA ALA A 70 22.07 9.06 -5.08
C ALA A 70 21.36 7.70 -5.06
N ILE A 71 21.42 7.02 -3.91
CA ILE A 71 20.66 5.79 -3.69
C ILE A 71 19.55 6.11 -2.70
N ARG A 72 18.30 6.09 -3.16
CA ARG A 72 17.13 6.21 -2.31
C ARG A 72 16.81 4.85 -1.69
N ARG A 73 16.65 4.84 -0.38
CA ARG A 73 16.17 3.67 0.36
C ARG A 73 14.64 3.68 0.42
N ILE A 74 14.05 2.52 0.18
CA ILE A 74 12.60 2.30 0.26
C ILE A 74 12.36 1.22 1.31
N ALA A 75 11.73 1.57 2.42
CA ALA A 75 11.29 0.64 3.46
C ALA A 75 9.93 0.04 3.08
N ILE A 76 9.81 -1.29 3.16
CA ILE A 76 8.60 -2.02 2.80
C ILE A 76 8.00 -2.65 4.06
N HIS A 77 6.80 -2.21 4.40
CA HIS A 77 6.05 -2.66 5.56
C HIS A 77 4.90 -3.54 5.10
N VAL A 78 5.07 -4.85 5.15
CA VAL A 78 4.02 -5.81 4.82
C VAL A 78 3.12 -6.00 6.04
N HIS A 79 1.81 -5.86 5.88
CA HIS A 79 0.87 -6.17 6.97
C HIS A 79 1.00 -7.66 7.33
N PRO A 80 1.22 -8.01 8.61
CA PRO A 80 1.64 -9.36 8.99
C PRO A 80 0.56 -10.43 8.81
N SER A 81 -0.70 -10.08 8.61
CA SER A 81 -1.80 -11.02 8.42
C SER A 81 -2.48 -10.81 7.06
N PRO A 82 -2.97 -11.86 6.39
CA PRO A 82 -3.74 -11.68 5.18
C PRO A 82 -5.06 -10.96 5.46
N ILE A 83 -5.47 -10.04 4.59
CA ILE A 83 -6.77 -9.38 4.69
C ILE A 83 -7.87 -10.40 4.37
N SER A 84 -8.84 -10.55 5.26
CA SER A 84 -9.97 -11.44 5.03
C SER A 84 -10.80 -10.97 3.83
N VAL A 85 -11.22 -11.91 2.98
CA VAL A 85 -12.12 -11.63 1.85
C VAL A 85 -13.56 -11.49 2.37
N ALA A 86 -13.78 -10.42 3.12
CA ALA A 86 -15.05 -10.02 3.72
C ALA A 86 -15.18 -8.50 3.72
N TYR A 87 -16.33 -7.98 3.28
CA TYR A 87 -16.54 -6.53 3.14
C TYR A 87 -16.40 -5.81 4.49
N SER A 88 -17.01 -6.36 5.54
CA SER A 88 -16.87 -5.81 6.89
C SER A 88 -15.43 -5.84 7.39
N ALA A 89 -14.66 -6.87 7.04
CA ALA A 89 -13.27 -6.98 7.46
C ALA A 89 -12.44 -5.87 6.80
N VAL A 90 -12.59 -5.64 5.50
CA VAL A 90 -11.92 -4.51 4.82
C VAL A 90 -12.34 -3.18 5.43
N ARG A 91 -13.64 -2.97 5.67
CA ARG A 91 -14.18 -1.74 6.28
C ARG A 91 -13.52 -1.42 7.63
N THR A 92 -13.25 -2.43 8.45
CA THR A 92 -12.67 -2.24 9.79
C THR A 92 -11.15 -2.25 9.78
N THR A 93 -10.54 -3.13 9.01
CA THR A 93 -9.11 -3.41 9.07
C THR A 93 -8.29 -2.31 8.41
N ILE A 94 -8.78 -1.68 7.32
CA ILE A 94 -7.99 -0.65 6.64
C ILE A 94 -7.78 0.61 7.49
N PRO A 95 -8.83 1.22 8.09
CA PRO A 95 -8.61 2.32 9.04
C PRO A 95 -7.70 1.92 10.20
N TYR A 96 -7.89 0.73 10.76
CA TYR A 96 -7.05 0.24 11.86
C TYR A 96 -5.57 0.12 11.47
N ILE A 97 -5.25 -0.46 10.30
CA ILE A 97 -3.87 -0.56 9.82
C ILE A 97 -3.23 0.83 9.68
N MET A 98 -3.96 1.80 9.11
CA MET A 98 -3.45 3.15 8.94
C MET A 98 -3.21 3.83 10.29
N GLU A 99 -4.15 3.71 11.24
CA GLU A 99 -4.00 4.26 12.59
C GLU A 99 -2.81 3.64 13.35
N GLU A 100 -2.67 2.31 13.32
CA GLU A 100 -1.54 1.62 13.96
C GLU A 100 -0.20 1.98 13.30
N TYR A 101 -0.20 2.15 11.97
CA TYR A 101 0.99 2.60 11.26
C TYR A 101 1.42 3.99 11.73
N VAL A 102 0.49 4.95 11.82
CA VAL A 102 0.78 6.30 12.32
C VAL A 102 1.25 6.26 13.78
N LYS A 103 0.61 5.47 14.65
CA LYS A 103 1.06 5.31 16.04
C LYS A 103 2.49 4.78 16.14
N THR A 104 2.87 3.87 15.23
CA THR A 104 4.18 3.22 15.23
C THR A 104 5.27 4.10 14.60
N HIS A 105 4.96 4.85 13.54
CA HIS A 105 5.94 5.56 12.72
C HIS A 105 5.86 7.09 12.83
N GLY A 106 4.86 7.63 13.52
CA GLY A 106 4.62 9.08 13.66
C GLY A 106 4.12 9.78 12.39
N ARG A 107 3.95 9.04 11.29
CA ARG A 107 3.47 9.52 9.99
C ARG A 107 2.70 8.45 9.23
N HIS A 108 1.93 8.86 8.22
CA HIS A 108 1.34 7.93 7.25
C HIS A 108 2.41 7.30 6.36
N PRO A 109 2.17 6.11 5.77
CA PRO A 109 3.03 5.57 4.74
C PRO A 109 3.05 6.50 3.52
N ASP A 110 4.20 6.62 2.86
CA ASP A 110 4.35 7.44 1.66
C ASP A 110 3.62 6.83 0.45
N ILE A 111 3.44 5.52 0.43
CA ILE A 111 2.67 4.77 -0.59
C ILE A 111 1.94 3.60 0.07
N VAL A 112 0.69 3.36 -0.29
CA VAL A 112 -0.06 2.16 0.09
C VAL A 112 -0.31 1.29 -1.15
N ILE A 113 0.02 0.00 -1.07
CA ILE A 113 -0.22 -0.98 -2.13
C ILE A 113 -1.11 -2.09 -1.59
N HIS A 114 -2.29 -2.25 -2.17
CA HIS A 114 -3.15 -3.40 -1.95
C HIS A 114 -2.95 -4.40 -3.08
N MET A 115 -2.74 -5.67 -2.74
CA MET A 115 -2.55 -6.75 -3.71
C MET A 115 -3.74 -7.71 -3.69
N GLY A 116 -4.15 -8.19 -4.87
CA GLY A 116 -5.21 -9.18 -4.99
C GLY A 116 -5.03 -10.08 -6.21
N ILE A 117 -5.62 -11.27 -6.16
CA ILE A 117 -5.61 -12.17 -7.32
C ILE A 117 -6.67 -11.75 -8.34
N ALA A 118 -6.30 -11.74 -9.61
CA ALA A 118 -7.25 -11.71 -10.70
C ALA A 118 -7.30 -13.09 -11.34
N ALA A 119 -8.21 -13.96 -10.88
CA ALA A 119 -8.21 -15.39 -11.21
C ALA A 119 -8.31 -15.71 -12.72
N THR A 120 -8.86 -14.79 -13.52
CA THR A 120 -8.99 -14.94 -14.97
C THR A 120 -7.84 -14.33 -15.77
N ARG A 121 -6.88 -13.66 -15.10
CA ARG A 121 -5.74 -13.00 -15.74
C ARG A 121 -4.47 -13.84 -15.56
N SER A 122 -3.73 -14.03 -16.64
CA SER A 122 -2.39 -14.63 -16.65
C SER A 122 -1.27 -13.58 -16.64
N TYR A 123 -1.62 -12.31 -16.42
CA TYR A 123 -0.73 -11.17 -16.44
C TYR A 123 -0.88 -10.36 -15.14
N TYR A 124 0.12 -9.54 -14.86
CA TYR A 124 0.15 -8.63 -13.73
C TYR A 124 -0.44 -7.27 -14.15
N SER A 125 -1.20 -6.60 -13.29
CA SER A 125 -1.73 -5.28 -13.65
C SER A 125 -1.86 -4.33 -12.49
N ILE A 126 -1.59 -3.05 -12.74
CA ILE A 126 -1.92 -1.96 -11.80
C ILE A 126 -3.26 -1.32 -12.21
N GLU A 127 -4.10 -1.05 -11.22
CA GLU A 127 -5.42 -0.43 -11.45
C GLU A 127 -5.35 1.10 -11.36
N THR A 128 -6.05 1.78 -12.27
CA THR A 128 -6.03 3.26 -12.39
C THR A 128 -7.14 3.95 -11.59
N LYS A 129 -8.22 3.22 -11.30
CA LYS A 129 -9.41 3.77 -10.65
C LYS A 129 -10.16 2.70 -9.85
N ALA A 130 -10.96 3.16 -8.90
CA ALA A 130 -11.87 2.34 -8.12
C ALA A 130 -13.28 2.94 -8.18
N HIS A 131 -14.30 2.09 -8.17
CA HIS A 131 -15.70 2.52 -8.21
C HIS A 131 -16.40 2.31 -6.86
N ARG A 132 -17.33 3.20 -6.53
CA ARG A 132 -18.05 3.19 -5.25
C ARG A 132 -19.13 2.10 -5.15
N ASP A 133 -19.66 1.66 -6.27
CA ASP A 133 -20.94 0.93 -6.33
C ASP A 133 -20.83 -0.44 -7.03
N ALA A 134 -21.87 -1.25 -6.88
CA ALA A 134 -22.11 -2.55 -7.54
C ALA A 134 -21.36 -3.76 -6.95
N TYR A 135 -21.17 -3.78 -5.64
CA TYR A 135 -20.55 -4.87 -4.89
C TYR A 135 -21.56 -5.99 -4.55
N ASN A 136 -22.12 -6.63 -5.59
CA ASN A 136 -23.20 -7.60 -5.43
C ASN A 136 -22.74 -9.04 -5.13
N MET A 137 -21.45 -9.32 -5.32
CA MET A 137 -20.91 -10.68 -5.12
C MET A 137 -20.79 -11.00 -3.63
N PRO A 138 -21.24 -12.19 -3.17
CA PRO A 138 -21.11 -12.57 -1.77
C PRO A 138 -19.64 -12.79 -1.38
N ASP A 139 -19.29 -12.31 -0.19
CA ASP A 139 -18.00 -12.52 0.46
C ASP A 139 -17.90 -13.88 1.19
N ASN A 140 -16.80 -14.13 1.92
CA ASN A 140 -16.64 -15.35 2.72
C ASN A 140 -17.71 -15.52 3.81
N LEU A 141 -18.45 -14.46 4.14
CA LEU A 141 -19.55 -14.46 5.11
C LEU A 141 -20.92 -14.47 4.42
N GLY A 142 -20.96 -14.65 3.09
CA GLY A 142 -22.18 -14.68 2.30
C GLY A 142 -22.83 -13.32 2.09
N ARG A 143 -22.13 -12.20 2.34
CA ARG A 143 -22.69 -10.85 2.29
C ARG A 143 -22.22 -10.08 1.06
N ALA A 144 -23.10 -9.22 0.53
CA ALA A 144 -22.77 -8.21 -0.47
C ALA A 144 -22.22 -6.93 0.19
N GLY A 145 -21.54 -6.09 -0.60
CA GLY A 145 -20.82 -4.91 -0.11
C GLY A 145 -21.66 -3.66 0.14
N TYR A 146 -23.00 -3.74 0.00
CA TYR A 146 -23.87 -2.56 0.13
C TYR A 146 -23.83 -1.96 1.56
N GLU A 147 -24.07 -2.78 2.59
CA GLU A 147 -24.14 -2.30 3.99
C GLU A 147 -22.76 -1.90 4.53
N ASP A 148 -21.70 -2.61 4.13
CA ASP A 148 -20.34 -2.36 4.62
C ASP A 148 -19.60 -1.27 3.81
N GLY A 149 -20.11 -0.81 2.67
CA GLY A 149 -19.44 0.22 1.88
C GLY A 149 -20.38 1.16 1.17
N GLU A 150 -21.12 0.67 0.16
CA GLU A 150 -21.87 1.55 -0.75
C GLU A 150 -22.79 2.52 -0.03
N LYS A 151 -23.58 2.02 0.93
CA LYS A 151 -24.51 2.82 1.72
C LYS A 151 -23.78 3.94 2.46
N LEU A 152 -22.71 3.59 3.17
CA LEU A 152 -21.90 4.53 3.95
C LEU A 152 -21.21 5.58 3.06
N TRP A 153 -20.72 5.18 1.90
CA TRP A 153 -20.10 6.09 0.93
C TRP A 153 -21.13 7.01 0.26
N LYS A 154 -22.34 6.51 -0.02
CA LYS A 154 -23.46 7.31 -0.55
C LYS A 154 -23.97 8.33 0.46
N GLU A 155 -24.14 7.93 1.72
CA GLU A 155 -24.54 8.84 2.82
C GLU A 155 -23.52 9.97 3.04
N LYS A 156 -22.25 9.71 2.72
CA LYS A 156 -21.16 10.70 2.77
C LYS A 156 -20.95 11.44 1.46
N THR A 157 -21.79 11.20 0.45
CA THR A 157 -21.72 11.83 -0.87
C THR A 157 -20.35 11.67 -1.53
N LEU A 158 -19.70 10.50 -1.33
CA LEU A 158 -18.39 10.26 -1.92
C LEU A 158 -18.49 10.06 -3.44
N PRO A 159 -17.46 10.47 -4.21
CA PRO A 159 -17.45 10.35 -5.67
C PRO A 159 -17.72 8.93 -6.16
N HIS A 160 -18.42 8.77 -7.28
CA HIS A 160 -18.66 7.43 -7.85
C HIS A 160 -17.37 6.71 -8.26
N VAL A 161 -16.34 7.48 -8.63
CA VAL A 161 -15.02 6.98 -9.03
C VAL A 161 -13.96 7.74 -8.26
N LEU A 162 -12.99 7.02 -7.73
CA LEU A 162 -11.78 7.58 -7.13
C LEU A 162 -10.54 7.08 -7.87
N THR A 163 -9.52 7.92 -7.89
CA THR A 163 -8.20 7.60 -8.44
C THR A 163 -7.12 8.07 -7.48
N ALA A 164 -5.90 7.56 -7.67
CA ALA A 164 -4.72 8.18 -7.08
C ALA A 164 -4.63 9.65 -7.53
N GLY A 165 -4.21 10.54 -6.64
CA GLY A 165 -4.28 11.98 -6.87
C GLY A 165 -3.86 12.78 -5.65
N ARG A 166 -3.36 14.00 -5.87
CA ARG A 166 -3.13 14.96 -4.79
C ARG A 166 -4.44 15.40 -4.14
N SER A 167 -4.40 15.73 -2.85
CA SER A 167 -5.54 16.36 -2.20
C SER A 167 -5.75 17.79 -2.70
N ASP A 168 -7.00 18.17 -2.87
CA ASP A 168 -7.39 19.54 -3.18
C ASP A 168 -8.48 19.97 -2.18
N PRO A 169 -8.09 20.54 -1.03
CA PRO A 169 -9.04 20.93 0.01
C PRO A 169 -10.08 21.97 -0.45
N ALA A 170 -9.82 22.69 -1.55
CA ALA A 170 -10.76 23.65 -2.10
C ALA A 170 -11.89 22.98 -2.92
N ARG A 171 -11.68 21.74 -3.37
CA ARG A 171 -12.62 20.99 -4.20
C ARG A 171 -13.16 19.73 -3.54
N GLU A 172 -12.52 19.27 -2.46
CA GLU A 172 -12.80 17.97 -1.86
C GLU A 172 -13.41 18.10 -0.46
N PRO A 173 -14.51 17.38 -0.17
CA PRO A 173 -15.16 17.44 1.14
C PRO A 173 -14.30 16.71 2.19
N VAL A 174 -13.56 17.47 3.00
CA VAL A 174 -12.79 16.95 4.13
C VAL A 174 -13.71 16.76 5.34
N VAL A 175 -13.83 15.52 5.83
CA VAL A 175 -14.70 15.16 6.96
C VAL A 175 -13.96 15.24 8.28
N LYS A 176 -12.66 14.89 8.28
CA LYS A 176 -11.79 14.94 9.46
C LYS A 176 -10.39 15.27 9.00
N LEU A 177 -9.99 16.53 9.10
CA LEU A 177 -8.66 16.94 8.66
C LEU A 177 -7.59 16.21 9.48
N ASP A 178 -6.72 15.47 8.78
CA ASP A 178 -5.56 14.86 9.40
C ASP A 178 -4.40 15.85 9.42
N LEU A 179 -3.87 16.12 10.61
CA LEU A 179 -2.76 17.05 10.83
C LEU A 179 -1.40 16.33 10.95
N THR A 180 -1.39 15.01 10.74
CA THR A 180 -0.16 14.21 10.72
C THR A 180 0.77 14.74 9.62
N PRO A 181 2.08 14.95 9.89
CA PRO A 181 3.02 15.42 8.89
C PRO A 181 3.00 14.53 7.65
N SER A 182 2.82 15.16 6.47
CA SER A 182 2.91 14.49 5.18
C SER A 182 4.18 14.91 4.45
N ARG A 183 4.67 14.03 3.58
CA ARG A 183 5.78 14.31 2.68
C ARG A 183 5.29 15.24 1.56
N THR A 184 5.96 16.38 1.38
CA THR A 184 5.48 17.47 0.50
C THR A 184 5.77 17.28 -0.99
N ASN A 185 6.67 16.37 -1.36
CA ASN A 185 7.03 16.09 -2.75
C ASN A 185 6.29 14.89 -3.37
N LEU A 186 5.26 14.35 -2.69
CA LEU A 186 4.43 13.31 -3.26
C LEU A 186 3.52 13.89 -4.35
N ASN A 187 3.50 13.23 -5.50
CA ASN A 187 2.62 13.53 -6.63
C ASN A 187 1.92 12.25 -7.12
N PRO A 188 1.05 11.64 -6.31
CA PRO A 188 0.29 10.47 -6.74
C PRO A 188 -0.67 10.86 -7.86
N HIS A 189 -0.75 10.01 -8.88
CA HIS A 189 -1.63 10.16 -10.03
C HIS A 189 -1.93 8.78 -10.62
N PRO A 190 -3.01 8.64 -11.42
CA PRO A 190 -3.32 7.36 -12.05
C PRO A 190 -2.15 6.88 -12.93
N PRO A 191 -1.75 5.61 -12.86
CA PRO A 191 -0.75 5.03 -13.77
C PRO A 191 -1.09 5.30 -15.23
N ASP A 192 -0.12 5.85 -15.97
CA ASP A 192 -0.22 6.21 -17.39
C ASP A 192 0.83 5.46 -18.24
N SER A 193 0.95 5.79 -19.52
CA SER A 193 1.94 5.15 -20.40
C SER A 193 3.39 5.34 -19.93
N GLU A 194 3.71 6.45 -19.28
CA GLU A 194 5.06 6.69 -18.76
C GLU A 194 5.33 5.87 -17.50
N PHE A 195 4.33 5.69 -16.64
CA PHE A 195 4.38 4.70 -15.57
C PHE A 195 4.63 3.30 -16.12
N LEU A 196 3.89 2.88 -17.14
CA LEU A 196 4.05 1.53 -17.72
C LEU A 196 5.46 1.32 -18.27
N LYS A 197 6.02 2.29 -19.01
CA LYS A 197 7.41 2.24 -19.50
C LYS A 197 8.40 2.13 -18.34
N THR A 198 8.20 2.90 -17.28
CA THR A 198 9.05 2.86 -16.08
C THR A 198 8.99 1.50 -15.39
N TRP A 199 7.79 0.93 -15.25
CA TRP A 199 7.61 -0.39 -14.66
C TRP A 199 8.25 -1.49 -15.54
N GLN A 200 8.11 -1.40 -16.86
CA GLN A 200 8.78 -2.30 -17.82
C GLN A 200 10.31 -2.23 -17.72
N ALA A 201 10.88 -1.05 -17.50
CA ALA A 201 12.32 -0.88 -17.34
C ALA A 201 12.88 -1.54 -16.07
N PHE A 202 12.07 -1.67 -15.01
CA PHE A 202 12.46 -2.35 -13.77
C PHE A 202 12.06 -3.83 -13.72
N ALA A 203 11.07 -4.24 -14.51
CA ALA A 203 10.51 -5.59 -14.44
C ALA A 203 11.45 -6.65 -15.03
N PRO A 204 11.35 -7.92 -14.57
CA PRO A 204 12.02 -9.04 -15.22
C PRO A 204 11.69 -9.12 -16.71
N ALA A 205 12.67 -9.48 -17.54
CA ALA A 205 12.47 -9.67 -18.96
C ALA A 205 11.34 -10.69 -19.23
N GLY A 206 10.40 -10.32 -20.09
CA GLY A 206 9.27 -11.18 -20.47
C GLY A 206 8.09 -11.16 -19.50
N ALA A 207 8.11 -10.37 -18.42
CA ALA A 207 6.94 -10.19 -17.57
C ALA A 207 5.78 -9.49 -18.33
N ASP A 208 4.60 -10.11 -18.37
CA ASP A 208 3.38 -9.50 -18.91
C ASP A 208 2.77 -8.59 -17.84
N ILE A 209 3.05 -7.28 -17.96
CA ILE A 209 2.57 -6.23 -17.06
C ILE A 209 1.70 -5.22 -17.82
N ARG A 210 0.58 -4.81 -17.22
CA ARG A 210 -0.43 -3.97 -17.87
C ARG A 210 -1.02 -2.91 -16.95
N ILE A 211 -1.60 -1.88 -17.55
CA ILE A 211 -2.48 -0.94 -16.86
C ILE A 211 -3.92 -1.43 -17.04
N SER A 212 -4.71 -1.34 -15.98
CA SER A 212 -6.12 -1.73 -15.96
C SER A 212 -6.99 -0.61 -15.38
N GLY A 213 -8.21 -0.48 -15.89
CA GLY A 213 -9.22 0.49 -15.42
C GLY A 213 -10.38 -0.16 -14.67
N ASP A 214 -10.26 -1.44 -14.35
CA ASP A 214 -11.32 -2.22 -13.73
C ASP A 214 -10.74 -3.26 -12.77
N ALA A 215 -10.94 -3.00 -11.48
CA ALA A 215 -10.53 -3.88 -10.40
C ALA A 215 -11.57 -4.99 -10.08
N GLY A 216 -12.67 -5.09 -10.84
CA GLY A 216 -13.54 -6.26 -10.87
C GLY A 216 -14.73 -6.26 -9.89
N ARG A 217 -15.18 -5.08 -9.40
CA ARG A 217 -16.40 -4.89 -8.57
C ARG A 217 -16.59 -5.91 -7.43
N TYR A 218 -15.48 -6.33 -6.84
CA TYR A 218 -15.43 -7.24 -5.70
C TYR A 218 -14.54 -6.70 -4.59
N LEU A 219 -13.99 -7.55 -3.72
CA LEU A 219 -13.14 -7.13 -2.60
C LEU A 219 -11.85 -6.41 -3.05
N CYS A 220 -11.30 -6.75 -4.22
CA CYS A 220 -10.15 -6.05 -4.81
C CYS A 220 -10.46 -4.56 -5.08
N GLU A 221 -11.60 -4.28 -5.71
CA GLU A 221 -12.03 -2.91 -5.94
C GLU A 221 -12.51 -2.24 -4.64
N PHE A 222 -13.15 -3.00 -3.76
CA PHE A 222 -13.68 -2.50 -2.50
C PHE A 222 -12.59 -2.00 -1.57
N ILE A 223 -11.49 -2.75 -1.38
CA ILE A 223 -10.34 -2.31 -0.58
C ILE A 223 -9.66 -1.10 -1.22
N PHE A 224 -9.54 -1.07 -2.55
CA PHE A 224 -8.96 0.04 -3.26
C PHE A 224 -9.77 1.32 -3.05
N TYR A 225 -11.08 1.25 -3.27
CA TYR A 225 -11.99 2.36 -3.03
C TYR A 225 -12.02 2.76 -1.55
N THR A 226 -12.04 1.80 -0.62
CA THR A 226 -12.02 2.05 0.83
C THR A 226 -10.82 2.90 1.21
N SER A 227 -9.62 2.50 0.77
CA SER A 227 -8.36 3.18 1.07
C SER A 227 -8.26 4.56 0.43
N LEU A 228 -8.63 4.69 -0.85
CA LEU A 228 -8.74 5.99 -1.53
C LEU A 228 -9.73 6.94 -0.83
N SER A 229 -10.88 6.41 -0.42
CA SER A 229 -11.94 7.17 0.24
C SER A 229 -11.55 7.64 1.64
N LEU A 230 -10.72 6.85 2.34
CA LEU A 230 -10.18 7.22 3.64
C LEU A 230 -9.25 8.42 3.50
N ALA A 231 -8.28 8.36 2.57
CA ALA A 231 -7.39 9.47 2.28
C ALA A 231 -8.14 10.75 1.87
N LEU A 232 -9.12 10.63 0.95
CA LEU A 232 -9.97 11.75 0.54
C LEU A 232 -10.66 12.42 1.73
N ARG A 233 -11.32 11.63 2.59
CA ARG A 233 -12.06 12.15 3.75
C ARG A 233 -11.16 12.80 4.79
N GLU A 234 -9.89 12.41 4.81
CA GLU A 234 -8.86 12.93 5.70
C GLU A 234 -8.11 14.16 5.13
N GLY A 235 -8.42 14.55 3.89
CA GLY A 235 -7.73 15.64 3.19
C GLY A 235 -6.29 15.27 2.80
N ARG A 236 -5.95 13.98 2.78
CA ARG A 236 -4.63 13.47 2.41
C ARG A 236 -4.56 13.16 0.93
N ASP A 237 -3.34 13.23 0.39
CA ASP A 237 -3.06 12.70 -0.93
C ASP A 237 -3.49 11.24 -1.02
N ARG A 238 -4.10 10.87 -2.15
CA ARG A 238 -4.56 9.51 -2.44
C ARG A 238 -3.41 8.69 -3.03
N ASN A 239 -2.35 8.51 -2.25
CA ASN A 239 -1.15 7.73 -2.56
C ASN A 239 -1.38 6.21 -2.44
N VAL A 240 -2.47 5.71 -3.04
CA VAL A 240 -2.90 4.31 -2.96
C VAL A 240 -2.86 3.69 -4.36
N ALA A 241 -2.25 2.51 -4.47
CA ALA A 241 -2.25 1.68 -5.68
C ALA A 241 -2.88 0.33 -5.41
N PHE A 242 -3.49 -0.27 -6.44
CA PHE A 242 -3.94 -1.65 -6.40
C PHE A 242 -3.21 -2.48 -7.45
N PHE A 243 -2.63 -3.60 -7.03
CA PHE A 243 -1.83 -4.49 -7.85
C PHE A 243 -2.47 -5.87 -7.96
N HIS A 244 -3.00 -6.18 -9.14
CA HIS A 244 -3.51 -7.51 -9.47
C HIS A 244 -2.38 -8.44 -9.90
N VAL A 245 -2.39 -9.64 -9.34
CA VAL A 245 -1.47 -10.73 -9.67
C VAL A 245 -2.23 -11.95 -10.22
N PRO A 246 -1.58 -12.82 -11.02
CA PRO A 246 -2.13 -14.12 -11.37
C PRO A 246 -2.41 -15.00 -10.13
N SER A 247 -3.30 -15.98 -10.25
CA SER A 247 -3.71 -16.85 -9.13
C SER A 247 -2.72 -17.95 -8.75
N SER A 248 -1.72 -18.23 -9.59
CA SER A 248 -0.79 -19.34 -9.35
C SER A 248 0.03 -19.12 -8.07
N CYS A 249 0.12 -20.16 -7.25
CA CYS A 249 0.83 -20.16 -5.97
C CYS A 249 2.08 -21.06 -5.99
N ARG A 250 2.57 -21.46 -7.16
CA ARG A 250 3.83 -22.22 -7.25
C ARG A 250 4.99 -21.33 -6.83
N ASP A 251 6.01 -21.90 -6.19
CA ASP A 251 7.18 -21.13 -5.71
C ASP A 251 7.83 -20.25 -6.79
N VAL A 252 7.93 -20.77 -8.02
CA VAL A 252 8.47 -20.02 -9.16
C VAL A 252 7.59 -18.82 -9.57
N ASP A 253 6.27 -18.96 -9.46
CA ASP A 253 5.31 -17.90 -9.80
C ASP A 253 5.27 -16.84 -8.70
N VAL A 254 5.39 -17.25 -7.43
CA VAL A 254 5.54 -16.34 -6.28
C VAL A 254 6.86 -15.57 -6.37
N ALA A 255 7.96 -16.24 -6.71
CA ALA A 255 9.26 -15.60 -6.90
C ALA A 255 9.22 -14.58 -8.05
N THR A 256 8.60 -14.94 -9.18
CA THR A 256 8.39 -14.01 -10.31
C THR A 256 7.51 -12.84 -9.89
N GLY A 257 6.39 -13.10 -9.22
CA GLY A 257 5.49 -12.06 -8.73
C GLY A 257 6.15 -11.10 -7.74
N LYS A 258 7.06 -11.59 -6.90
CA LYS A 258 7.87 -10.77 -5.99
C LYS A 258 8.78 -9.82 -6.76
N GLU A 259 9.50 -10.28 -7.79
CA GLU A 259 10.35 -9.41 -8.60
C GLU A 259 9.51 -8.37 -9.38
N VAL A 260 8.35 -8.76 -9.91
CA VAL A 260 7.41 -7.83 -10.56
C VAL A 260 6.85 -6.78 -9.58
N ALA A 261 6.56 -7.18 -8.34
CA ALA A 261 6.11 -6.28 -7.28
C ALA A 261 7.22 -5.30 -6.84
N ILE A 262 8.47 -5.75 -6.72
CA ILE A 262 9.63 -4.88 -6.47
C ILE A 262 9.77 -3.86 -7.60
N ALA A 263 9.64 -4.28 -8.86
CA ALA A 263 9.66 -3.39 -10.01
C ALA A 263 8.51 -2.36 -9.99
N LEU A 264 7.31 -2.77 -9.56
CA LEU A 264 6.16 -1.88 -9.40
C LEU A 264 6.44 -0.81 -8.33
N ILE A 265 6.98 -1.21 -7.18
CA ILE A 265 7.34 -0.29 -6.09
C ILE A 265 8.36 0.73 -6.58
N LYS A 266 9.41 0.29 -7.29
CA LYS A 266 10.40 1.20 -7.89
C LYS A 266 9.74 2.18 -8.86
N ALA A 267 8.86 1.71 -9.73
CA ALA A 267 8.15 2.57 -10.68
C ALA A 267 7.24 3.59 -9.97
N LEU A 268 6.52 3.19 -8.93
CA LEU A 268 5.70 4.11 -8.12
C LEU A 268 6.56 5.18 -7.47
N VAL A 269 7.69 4.81 -6.85
CA VAL A 269 8.60 5.80 -6.25
C VAL A 269 9.18 6.74 -7.30
N SER A 270 9.68 6.22 -8.42
CA SER A 270 10.21 7.04 -9.51
C SER A 270 9.18 8.02 -10.09
N ARG A 271 7.90 7.62 -10.17
CA ARG A 271 6.84 8.45 -10.78
C ARG A 271 6.12 9.36 -9.81
N TRP A 272 5.93 8.94 -8.56
CA TRP A 272 5.18 9.71 -7.55
C TRP A 272 6.07 10.52 -6.62
N VAL A 273 7.37 10.24 -6.54
CA VAL A 273 8.30 10.97 -5.64
C VAL A 273 9.38 11.71 -6.44
N ASP A 274 10.03 11.03 -7.38
CA ASP A 274 11.24 11.55 -8.02
C ASP A 274 10.99 12.26 -9.37
N ALA A 275 9.81 12.08 -9.97
CA ALA A 275 9.49 12.72 -11.23
C ALA A 275 9.46 14.25 -11.05
N LYS A 276 10.32 14.96 -11.79
CA LYS A 276 10.25 16.42 -11.90
C LYS A 276 8.87 16.78 -12.42
N VAL A 277 8.09 17.49 -11.62
CA VAL A 277 6.87 18.14 -12.10
C VAL A 277 7.35 19.23 -13.04
N TYR A 278 7.35 18.96 -14.34
CA TYR A 278 7.42 20.02 -15.33
C TYR A 278 6.08 20.74 -15.23
N GLU A 279 6.05 21.87 -14.53
CA GLU A 279 4.98 22.85 -14.71
C GLU A 279 5.01 23.24 -16.19
N HIS A 280 4.06 22.70 -16.95
CA HIS A 280 3.72 23.30 -18.22
C HIS A 280 3.05 24.63 -17.90
N ASP A 281 3.85 25.69 -17.90
CA ASP A 281 3.39 27.07 -18.03
C ASP A 281 2.53 27.14 -19.30
N TRP A 282 1.21 27.20 -19.13
CA TRP A 282 0.31 27.62 -20.18
C TRP A 282 0.32 29.15 -20.19
N ALA A 283 1.14 29.72 -21.07
CA ALA A 283 1.02 31.09 -21.54
C ALA A 283 -0.19 31.24 -22.49
#